data_AF-A0A4Y2RDU2-F1
#
_entry.id   AF-A0A4Y2RDU2-F1
#
_cell.length_a   1.000
_cell.length_b   1.000
_cell.length_c   1.000
_cell.angle_alpha   90.00
_cell.angle_beta   90.00
_cell.angle_gamma   90.00
#
_symmetry.space_group_name_H-M   'P 1'
#
loop_
_entity.id
_entity.type
_entity.pdbx_description
1 polymer ?
#
loop_
_entity_poly.entity_id
_entity_poly.type
_entity_poly.pdbx_seq_one_letter_code
_entity_poly.pdbx_strand_id
1 'polypeptide(L)'
;MAEIMIIMEAIAYSHEKNLREVRIISYSRTALNTLNSLGERRQIINVIKESVNNNIELCWVRASQGQFGNERADELAKETPSIINLIDLAPN
;
A
#
# COMPACT_ATOMS: atom_id res chain seq x y z
N MET A 1 -11.48 2.37 -6.11
CA MET A 1 -10.62 2.66 -7.27
C MET A 1 -9.49 3.60 -6.86
N ALA A 2 -9.78 4.78 -6.31
CA ALA A 2 -8.76 5.72 -5.80
C ALA A 2 -7.72 5.05 -4.89
N GLU A 3 -8.15 4.27 -3.90
CA GLU A 3 -7.23 3.59 -2.97
C GLU A 3 -6.30 2.58 -3.66
N ILE A 4 -6.80 1.89 -4.68
CA ILE A 4 -6.01 0.95 -5.48
C ILE A 4 -4.99 1.72 -6.34
N MET A 5 -5.36 2.90 -6.84
CA MET A 5 -4.46 3.77 -7.59
C MET A 5 -3.33 4.32 -6.71
N ILE A 6 -3.63 4.69 -5.45
CA ILE A 6 -2.61 5.11 -4.49
C ILE A 6 -1.64 3.94 -4.21
N ILE A 7 -2.14 2.71 -4.09
CA ILE A 7 -1.28 1.51 -3.95
C ILE A 7 -0.38 1.33 -5.17
N MET A 8 -0.92 1.49 -6.38
CA MET A 8 -0.15 1.44 -7.61
C MET A 8 0.95 2.51 -7.66
N GLU A 9 0.65 3.73 -7.21
CA GLU A 9 1.62 4.83 -7.17
C GLU A 9 2.75 4.55 -6.16
N ALA A 10 2.43 4.02 -4.99
CA ALA A 10 3.43 3.61 -4.00
C ALA A 10 4.34 2.47 -4.51
N ILE A 11 3.77 1.50 -5.23
CA ILE A 11 4.52 0.44 -5.91
C ILE A 11 5.46 1.06 -6.96
N ALA A 12 4.95 1.91 -7.84
CA ALA A 12 5.73 2.58 -8.88
C ALA A 12 6.90 3.39 -8.30
N TYR A 13 6.64 4.15 -7.23
CA TYR A 13 7.66 4.90 -6.50
C TYR A 13 8.75 3.97 -5.94
N SER A 14 8.37 2.84 -5.35
CA SER A 14 9.32 1.88 -4.78
C SER A 14 10.25 1.28 -5.84
N HIS A 15 9.72 1.01 -7.04
CA HIS A 15 10.50 0.54 -8.18
C HIS A 15 11.43 1.64 -8.70
N GLU A 16 10.94 2.88 -8.84
CA GLU A 16 11.75 4.03 -9.28
C GLU A 16 12.93 4.29 -8.34
N LYS A 17 12.71 4.13 -7.02
CA LYS A 17 13.76 4.27 -6.01
C LYS A 17 14.59 3.01 -5.80
N ASN A 18 14.29 1.92 -6.51
CA ASN A 18 14.99 0.64 -6.42
C ASN A 18 15.08 0.09 -4.98
N LEU A 19 13.99 0.23 -4.24
CA LEU A 19 13.89 -0.23 -2.86
C LEU A 19 13.85 -1.76 -2.80
N ARG A 20 14.52 -2.35 -1.80
CA ARG A 20 14.74 -3.81 -1.75
C ARG A 20 13.67 -4.57 -0.97
N GLU A 21 13.19 -4.00 0.13
CA GLU A 21 12.17 -4.59 0.99
C GLU A 21 11.19 -3.49 1.39
N VAL A 22 10.02 -3.53 0.76
CA VAL A 22 9.06 -2.43 0.78
C VAL A 22 7.81 -2.91 1.47
N ARG A 23 7.44 -2.25 2.57
CA ARG A 23 6.12 -2.45 3.17
C ARG A 23 5.19 -1.31 2.80
N ILE A 24 4.09 -1.64 2.12
CA ILE A 24 2.99 -0.73 1.78
C ILE A 24 1.84 -1.00 2.75
N ILE A 25 1.56 -0.03 3.62
CA ILE A 25 0.50 -0.15 4.63
C ILE A 25 -0.74 0.56 4.12
N SER A 26 -1.87 -0.12 3.93
CA SER A 26 -3.15 0.51 3.56
C SER A 26 -4.20 0.32 4.66
N TYR A 27 -5.00 1.36 4.91
CA TYR A 27 -6.18 1.26 5.77
C TYR A 27 -7.38 0.61 5.08
N SER A 28 -7.35 0.48 3.75
CA SER A 28 -8.43 -0.09 2.96
C SER A 28 -8.31 -1.60 2.83
N ARG A 29 -9.01 -2.31 3.72
CA ARG A 29 -9.16 -3.76 3.63
C ARG A 29 -9.78 -4.19 2.30
N THR A 30 -10.71 -3.41 1.77
CA THR A 30 -11.39 -3.72 0.51
C THR A 30 -10.45 -3.59 -0.69
N ALA A 31 -9.60 -2.55 -0.73
CA ALA A 31 -8.59 -2.40 -1.78
C ALA A 31 -7.60 -3.57 -1.77
N LEU A 32 -7.09 -3.92 -0.58
CA LEU A 32 -6.17 -5.04 -0.41
C LEU A 32 -6.81 -6.39 -0.79
N ASN A 33 -8.04 -6.64 -0.36
CA ASN A 33 -8.78 -7.85 -0.77
C ASN A 33 -9.00 -7.90 -2.29
N THR A 34 -9.23 -6.75 -2.92
CA THR A 34 -9.39 -6.67 -4.37
C THR A 34 -8.09 -7.05 -5.10
N LEU A 35 -6.95 -6.58 -4.60
CA LEU A 35 -5.62 -6.95 -5.13
C LEU A 35 -5.29 -8.43 -4.85
N ASN A 36 -5.70 -8.99 -3.72
CA ASN A 36 -5.48 -10.41 -3.41
C ASN A 36 -6.50 -11.35 -4.06
N SER A 37 -7.58 -10.83 -4.66
CA SER A 37 -8.63 -11.66 -5.25
C SER A 37 -8.17 -12.35 -6.52
N LEU A 38 -8.31 -13.68 -6.57
CA LEU A 38 -8.05 -14.48 -7.78
C LEU A 38 -9.15 -14.32 -8.85
N GLY A 39 -10.36 -13.91 -8.46
CA GLY A 39 -11.52 -13.80 -9.35
C GLY A 39 -11.72 -12.42 -9.98
N GLU A 40 -10.74 -11.52 -9.85
CA GLU A 40 -10.87 -10.15 -10.33
C GLU A 40 -10.79 -10.08 -11.86
N ARG A 41 -11.82 -9.49 -12.49
CA ARG A 41 -11.96 -9.46 -13.96
C ARG A 41 -11.49 -8.15 -14.58
N ARG A 42 -11.30 -7.12 -13.76
CA ARG A 42 -10.84 -5.80 -14.22
C ARG A 42 -9.36 -5.87 -14.59
N GLN A 43 -9.04 -5.72 -15.87
CA GLN A 43 -7.67 -5.77 -16.41
C GLN A 43 -6.72 -4.84 -15.66
N ILE A 44 -7.16 -3.60 -15.35
CA ILE A 44 -6.35 -2.64 -14.61
C ILE A 44 -5.89 -3.16 -13.25
N ILE A 45 -6.72 -3.93 -12.54
CA ILE A 45 -6.33 -4.51 -11.25
C ILE A 45 -5.33 -5.65 -11.45
N ASN A 46 -5.51 -6.46 -12.49
CA ASN A 46 -4.57 -7.54 -12.78
C ASN A 46 -3.17 -7.01 -13.14
N VAL A 47 -3.08 -5.91 -13.90
CA VAL A 47 -1.81 -5.22 -14.16
C VAL A 47 -1.15 -4.72 -12.87
N ILE A 48 -1.93 -4.16 -11.95
CA ILE A 48 -1.41 -3.70 -10.65
C ILE A 48 -0.90 -4.89 -9.83
N LYS A 49 -1.64 -6.01 -9.82
CA LYS A 49 -1.23 -7.24 -9.13
C LYS A 49 0.07 -7.80 -9.67
N GLU A 50 0.26 -7.79 -10.99
CA GLU A 50 1.52 -8.20 -11.63
C GLU A 50 2.68 -7.27 -11.27
N SER A 51 2.40 -6.01 -10.95
CA SER A 51 3.41 -5.03 -10.53
C SER A 51 3.85 -5.19 -9.07
N VAL A 52 3.09 -5.93 -8.26
CA VAL A 52 3.49 -6.34 -6.91
C VAL A 52 4.50 -7.47 -7.06
N ASN A 53 5.77 -7.16 -6.85
CA ASN A 53 6.85 -8.16 -6.85
C ASN A 53 7.03 -8.77 -5.45
N ASN A 54 7.88 -9.80 -5.34
CA ASN A 54 8.18 -10.48 -4.07
C ASN A 54 8.83 -9.56 -3.01
N ASN A 55 9.28 -8.38 -3.41
CA ASN A 55 9.95 -7.40 -2.55
C ASN A 55 8.95 -6.44 -1.88
N ILE A 56 7.66 -6.49 -2.27
CA ILE A 56 6.62 -5.61 -1.77
C ILE A 56 5.63 -6.41 -0.90
N GLU A 57 5.57 -6.05 0.37
CA GLU A 57 4.61 -6.56 1.33
C GLU A 57 3.42 -5.58 1.44
N LEU A 58 2.21 -6.03 1.11
CA LEU A 58 0.98 -5.27 1.31
C LEU A 58 0.37 -5.58 2.68
N CYS A 59 0.38 -4.61 3.60
CA CYS A 59 -0.16 -4.77 4.95
C CYS A 59 -1.46 -3.99 5.14
N TRP A 60 -2.43 -4.60 5.82
CA TRP A 60 -3.60 -3.88 6.32
C TRP A 60 -3.36 -3.43 7.75
N VAL A 61 -3.56 -2.14 8.03
CA VAL A 61 -3.62 -1.63 9.40
C VAL A 61 -5.02 -1.11 9.67
N ARG A 62 -5.56 -1.49 10.84
CA ARG A 62 -6.78 -0.89 11.35
C ARG A 62 -6.40 0.48 11.90
N ALA A 63 -7.02 1.56 11.42
CA ALA A 63 -6.94 2.84 12.09
C ALA A 63 -7.56 2.68 13.49
N SER A 64 -6.73 2.45 14.51
CA SER A 64 -7.13 2.44 15.90
C SER A 64 -6.48 3.63 16.57
N GLN A 65 -7.31 4.48 17.18
CA GLN A 65 -6.84 5.63 17.93
C GLN A 65 -5.76 5.21 18.95
N GLY A 66 -4.58 5.81 18.85
CA GLY A 66 -3.59 5.81 19.93
C GLY A 66 -2.36 4.89 19.79
N GLN A 67 -1.90 4.51 18.59
CA GLN A 67 -0.55 3.94 18.45
C GLN A 67 0.47 5.02 18.08
N PHE A 68 1.52 5.16 18.88
CA PHE A 68 2.60 6.18 18.79
C PHE A 68 3.40 6.22 17.47
N GLY A 69 3.21 5.26 16.55
CA GLY A 69 3.77 5.30 15.19
C GLY A 69 2.79 5.79 14.11
N ASN A 70 1.56 6.08 14.51
CA ASN A 70 0.43 6.40 13.65
C ASN A 70 0.22 7.92 13.51
N GLU A 71 0.96 8.75 14.26
CA GLU A 71 0.82 10.22 14.23
C GLU A 71 1.16 10.80 12.85
N ARG A 72 2.26 10.32 12.23
CA ARG A 72 2.64 10.74 10.88
C ARG A 72 1.60 10.28 9.85
N ALA A 73 1.03 9.09 10.04
CA ALA A 73 0.00 8.53 9.17
C ALA A 73 -1.35 9.23 9.35
N ASP A 74 -1.70 9.64 10.58
CA ASP A 74 -2.94 10.32 10.95
C ASP A 74 -2.91 11.80 10.52
N GLU A 75 -1.75 12.46 10.54
CA GLU A 75 -1.55 13.80 9.96
C GLU A 75 -1.68 13.76 8.44
N LEU A 76 -0.97 12.82 7.80
CA LEU A 76 -1.09 12.55 6.38
C LEU A 76 -2.57 12.21 6.04
N ALA A 77 -3.25 11.36 6.81
CA ALA A 77 -4.61 10.88 6.52
C ALA A 77 -5.67 11.98 6.54
N LYS A 78 -5.42 13.10 7.24
CA LYS A 78 -6.26 14.30 7.18
C LYS A 78 -6.22 14.98 5.81
N GLU A 79 -5.11 14.86 5.10
CA GLU A 79 -4.93 15.43 3.75
C GLU A 79 -5.32 14.46 2.65
N THR A 80 -5.26 13.14 2.88
CA THR A 80 -5.75 12.14 1.93
C THR A 80 -6.36 10.95 2.70
N PRO A 81 -7.67 10.63 2.58
CA PRO A 81 -8.37 9.66 3.43
C PRO A 81 -7.88 8.18 3.39
N SER A 82 -6.83 7.86 2.63
CA SER A 82 -6.48 6.49 2.24
C SER A 82 -4.96 6.23 2.26
N ILE A 83 -4.21 6.86 3.16
CA ILE A 83 -2.76 6.92 3.02
C ILE A 83 -2.05 5.60 3.21
N ILE A 84 -0.99 5.51 2.40
CA ILE A 84 -0.02 4.44 2.36
C ILE A 84 1.24 4.90 3.06
N ASN A 85 1.64 4.20 4.12
CA ASN A 85 3.00 4.32 4.62
C ASN A 85 3.90 3.37 3.83
N LEU A 86 4.95 3.93 3.23
CA LEU A 86 6.06 3.19 2.64
C LEU A 86 7.18 3.11 3.69
N ILE A 87 7.47 1.91 4.19
CA ILE A 87 8.63 1.69 5.06
C ILE A 87 9.66 0.95 4.22
N ASP A 88 10.80 1.60 3.97
CA ASP A 88 11.99 0.96 3.41
C ASP A 88 12.68 0.20 4.56
N LEU A 89 12.60 -1.12 4.51
CA LEU A 89 13.32 -1.98 5.44
C LEU A 89 14.74 -2.14 4.89
N ALA A 90 15.61 -1.19 5.20
CA ALA A 90 17.03 -1.36 4.92
C ALA A 90 17.53 -2.62 5.66
N PRO A 91 18.26 -3.53 5.00
CA PRO A 91 18.92 -4.62 5.72
C PRO A 91 20.06 -4.01 6.54
N ASN A 92 20.01 -4.25 7.86
CA ASN A 92 21.13 -3.97 8.79
C ASN A 92 22.43 -4.63 8.31
#